data_AF-A0A3M0NTZ0-F1
#
_entry.id   AF-A0A3M0NTZ0-F1
#
_cell.length_a   1.000
_cell.length_b   1.000
_cell.length_c   1.000
_cell.angle_alpha   90.00
_cell.angle_beta   90.00
_cell.angle_gamma   90.00
#
_symmetry.space_group_name_H-M   'P 1'
#
loop_
_entity.id
_entity.type
_entity.pdbx_description
1 polymer ?
#
loop_
_entity_poly.entity_id
_entity_poly.type
_entity_poly.pdbx_seq_one_letter_code
_entity_poly.pdbx_strand_id
1 'polypeptide(L)'
;MTVQAKDLMTELHIDETPEEEATITNLITTATAVVNHAISDLDNPALTTDPLYTSAIKALATQSYYDRTLSAGESQGVNALISALEHKYGKANNHAT
;
A
#
# COMPACT_ATOMS: atom_id res chain seq x y z
N MET A 1 2.03 -11.55 -2.71
CA MET A 1 0.80 -11.51 -3.53
C MET A 1 0.75 -10.15 -4.21
N THR A 2 0.42 -10.08 -5.51
CA THR A 2 0.41 -8.81 -6.25
C THR A 2 -1.02 -8.29 -6.36
N VAL A 3 -1.28 -7.05 -5.92
CA VAL A 3 -2.59 -6.40 -6.07
C VAL A 3 -2.88 -6.19 -7.56
N GLN A 4 -4.00 -6.75 -8.05
CA GLN A 4 -4.43 -6.56 -9.44
C GLN A 4 -5.35 -5.35 -9.55
N ALA A 5 -5.20 -4.56 -10.62
CA ALA A 5 -6.01 -3.37 -10.86
C ALA A 5 -7.50 -3.70 -10.96
N LYS A 6 -7.86 -4.73 -11.74
CA LYS A 6 -9.24 -5.16 -11.93
C LYS A 6 -9.94 -5.61 -10.64
N ASP A 7 -9.21 -6.29 -9.75
CA ASP A 7 -9.75 -6.70 -8.45
C ASP A 7 -10.10 -5.47 -7.61
N LEU A 8 -9.22 -4.46 -7.59
CA LEU A 8 -9.46 -3.23 -6.85
C LEU A 8 -10.58 -2.39 -7.49
N MET A 9 -10.65 -2.32 -8.82
CA MET A 9 -11.72 -1.64 -9.54
C MET A 9 -13.08 -2.27 -9.23
N THR A 10 -13.15 -3.60 -9.25
CA THR A 10 -14.36 -4.36 -8.87
C THR A 10 -14.78 -4.03 -7.44
N GLU A 11 -13.82 -4.04 -6.49
CA GLU A 11 -14.07 -3.74 -5.08
C GLU A 11 -14.59 -2.30 -4.86
N LEU A 12 -14.09 -1.35 -5.64
CA LEU A 12 -14.47 0.07 -5.56
C LEU A 12 -15.66 0.44 -6.46
N HIS A 13 -16.22 -0.51 -7.19
CA HIS A 13 -17.26 -0.29 -8.20
C HIS A 13 -16.87 0.76 -9.26
N ILE A 14 -15.63 0.71 -9.73
CA ILE A 14 -15.10 1.54 -10.82
C ILE A 14 -15.34 0.81 -12.15
N ASP A 15 -15.75 1.54 -13.18
CA ASP A 15 -15.95 0.99 -14.52
C ASP A 15 -14.64 0.42 -15.09
N GLU A 16 -14.70 -0.78 -15.68
CA GLU A 16 -13.54 -1.46 -16.28
C GLU A 16 -13.17 -0.91 -17.67
N THR A 17 -12.87 0.39 -17.74
CA THR A 17 -12.32 1.02 -18.94
C THR A 17 -10.79 0.92 -18.96
N PRO A 18 -10.15 0.93 -20.16
CA PRO A 18 -8.70 0.94 -20.26
C PRO A 18 -8.04 2.11 -19.53
N GLU A 19 -8.69 3.28 -19.51
CA GLU A 19 -8.21 4.48 -18.85
C GLU A 19 -8.22 4.34 -17.32
N GLU A 20 -9.30 3.79 -16.76
CA GLU A 20 -9.42 3.53 -15.32
C GLU A 20 -8.45 2.42 -14.88
N GLU A 21 -8.32 1.36 -15.68
CA GLU A 21 -7.36 0.28 -15.40
C GLU A 21 -5.91 0.77 -15.38
N ALA A 22 -5.53 1.60 -16.36
CA ALA A 22 -4.21 2.22 -16.40
C ALA A 22 -3.98 3.14 -15.19
N THR A 23 -5.00 3.90 -14.82
CA THR A 23 -4.97 4.80 -13.67
C THR A 23 -4.77 4.02 -12.36
N ILE A 24 -5.58 3.00 -12.10
CA ILE A 24 -5.49 2.17 -10.90
C ILE A 24 -4.15 1.41 -10.85
N THR A 25 -3.67 0.91 -11.98
CA THR A 25 -2.35 0.25 -12.08
C THR A 25 -1.22 1.18 -11.63
N ASN A 26 -1.23 2.43 -12.08
CA ASN A 26 -0.23 3.43 -11.67
C ASN A 26 -0.31 3.71 -10.17
N LEU A 27 -1.52 3.81 -9.61
CA LEU A 27 -1.70 4.06 -8.18
C LEU A 27 -1.25 2.90 -7.31
N ILE A 28 -1.56 1.65 -7.71
CA ILE A 28 -1.07 0.46 -7.03
C ILE A 28 0.46 0.45 -7.05
N THR A 29 1.09 0.81 -8.18
CA THR A 29 2.54 0.89 -8.31
C THR A 29 3.14 1.93 -7.36
N THR A 30 2.58 3.14 -7.33
CA THR A 30 3.01 4.19 -6.41
C THR A 30 2.78 3.80 -4.94
N ALA A 31 1.61 3.26 -4.61
CA ALA A 31 1.29 2.82 -3.25
C ALA A 31 2.24 1.71 -2.77
N THR A 32 2.59 0.77 -3.66
CA THR A 32 3.58 -0.28 -3.38
C THR A 32 4.96 0.32 -3.06
N ALA A 33 5.39 1.31 -3.84
CA ALA A 33 6.65 2.00 -3.60
C ALA A 33 6.66 2.73 -2.25
N VAL A 34 5.57 3.40 -1.87
CA VAL A 34 5.44 4.10 -0.58
C VAL A 34 5.46 3.12 0.58
N VAL A 35 4.65 2.05 0.53
CA VAL A 35 4.63 1.02 1.59
C VAL A 35 6.00 0.38 1.74
N ASN A 36 6.69 0.08 0.65
CA ASN A 36 8.06 -0.44 0.71
C ASN A 36 9.03 0.58 1.29
N HIS A 37 8.94 1.85 0.91
CA HIS A 37 9.83 2.87 1.46
C HIS A 37 9.67 3.05 2.98
N ALA A 38 8.46 2.80 3.50
CA ALA A 38 8.17 2.95 4.93
C ALA A 38 8.65 1.77 5.79
N ILE A 39 9.06 0.65 5.19
CA ILE A 39 9.44 -0.57 5.91
C ILE A 39 10.95 -0.79 5.82
N SER A 40 11.61 -0.99 6.95
CA SER A 40 13.08 -1.02 7.02
C SER A 40 13.72 -2.36 6.60
N ASP A 41 12.99 -3.48 6.65
CA ASP A 41 13.44 -4.82 6.21
C ASP A 41 12.65 -5.35 5.01
N LEU A 42 12.93 -4.80 3.83
CA LEU A 42 12.25 -5.21 2.59
C LEU A 42 12.64 -6.58 2.06
N ASP A 43 13.79 -7.12 2.51
CA ASP A 43 14.29 -8.41 2.05
C ASP A 43 13.56 -9.59 2.72
N ASN A 44 12.70 -9.31 3.70
CA ASN A 44 11.93 -10.34 4.38
C ASN A 44 10.84 -10.92 3.45
N PRO A 45 10.95 -12.19 3.01
CA PRO A 45 10.00 -12.77 2.06
C PRO A 45 8.58 -12.89 2.62
N ALA A 46 8.42 -12.87 3.95
CA ALA A 46 7.12 -12.91 4.61
C ALA A 46 6.39 -11.56 4.61
N LEU A 47 7.03 -10.46 4.20
CA LEU A 47 6.39 -9.15 4.09
C LEU A 47 5.31 -9.17 2.99
N THR A 48 5.70 -9.57 1.77
CA THR A 48 4.82 -9.49 0.60
C THR A 48 3.67 -10.52 0.60
N THR A 49 3.72 -11.48 1.53
CA THR A 49 2.66 -12.46 1.77
C THR A 49 1.77 -12.08 2.95
N ASP A 50 2.10 -11.03 3.70
CA ASP A 50 1.26 -10.54 4.80
C ASP A 50 -0.02 -9.89 4.26
N PRO A 51 -1.22 -10.27 4.75
CA PRO A 51 -2.47 -9.62 4.37
C PRO A 51 -2.49 -8.11 4.63
N LEU A 52 -1.77 -7.62 5.65
CA LEU A 52 -1.66 -6.20 5.96
C LEU A 52 -0.85 -5.44 4.90
N TYR A 53 0.11 -6.10 4.24
CA TYR A 53 0.87 -5.50 3.14
C TYR A 53 -0.05 -5.21 1.96
N THR A 54 -0.84 -6.21 1.55
CA THR A 54 -1.88 -6.03 0.52
C THR A 54 -2.91 -4.96 0.93
N SER A 55 -3.33 -4.96 2.19
CA SER A 55 -4.31 -4.00 2.71
C SER A 55 -3.79 -2.56 2.70
N ALA A 56 -2.52 -2.35 3.06
CA ALA A 56 -1.88 -1.03 3.03
C ALA A 56 -1.81 -0.47 1.61
N ILE A 57 -1.42 -1.30 0.63
CA ILE A 57 -1.36 -0.91 -0.78
C ILE A 57 -2.76 -0.54 -1.30
N LYS A 58 -3.76 -1.39 -1.04
CA LYS A 58 -5.15 -1.13 -1.45
C LYS A 58 -5.70 0.16 -0.83
N ALA A 59 -5.48 0.37 0.47
CA ALA A 59 -5.96 1.55 1.18
C ALA A 59 -5.33 2.84 0.64
N LEU A 60 -4.00 2.84 0.40
CA LEU A 60 -3.31 4.00 -0.12
C LEU A 60 -3.67 4.27 -1.60
N ALA A 61 -3.79 3.23 -2.43
CA ALA A 61 -4.23 3.38 -3.82
C ALA A 61 -5.67 3.92 -3.90
N THR A 62 -6.57 3.42 -3.04
CA THR A 62 -7.96 3.91 -2.94
C THR A 62 -8.00 5.36 -2.50
N GLN A 63 -7.25 5.72 -1.45
CA GLN A 63 -7.17 7.11 -1.00
C GLN A 63 -6.65 8.02 -2.12
N SER A 64 -5.59 7.60 -2.81
CA SER A 64 -4.97 8.38 -3.89
C SER A 64 -5.86 8.48 -5.13
N TYR A 65 -6.80 7.55 -5.31
CA TYR A 65 -7.81 7.61 -6.35
C TYR A 65 -8.81 8.74 -6.10
N TYR A 66 -9.33 8.84 -4.87
CA TYR A 66 -10.33 9.85 -4.49
C TYR A 66 -9.75 11.21 -4.07
N ASP A 67 -8.54 11.23 -3.49
CA ASP A 67 -7.76 12.42 -3.16
C ASP A 67 -6.34 12.30 -3.72
N ARG A 68 -6.20 12.72 -4.98
CA ARG A 68 -4.94 12.74 -5.74
C ARG A 68 -3.83 13.56 -5.09
N THR A 69 -4.20 14.59 -4.32
CA THR A 69 -3.25 15.55 -3.76
C THR A 69 -2.78 15.14 -2.38
N LEU A 70 -3.43 14.14 -1.77
CA LEU A 70 -3.28 13.82 -0.35
C LEU A 70 -3.39 15.13 0.47
N SER A 71 -4.44 15.89 0.22
CA SER A 71 -4.64 17.24 0.74
C SER A 71 -4.54 17.32 2.27
N ALA A 72 -4.91 16.22 2.95
CA ALA A 72 -4.82 16.04 4.40
C ALA A 72 -3.71 15.05 4.83
N GLY A 73 -2.81 14.66 3.92
CA GLY A 73 -1.84 13.59 4.10
C GLY A 73 -2.45 12.19 4.01
N GLU A 74 -1.67 11.18 4.37
CA GLU A 74 -2.13 9.77 4.44
C GLU A 74 -3.17 9.59 5.55
N SER A 75 -4.19 8.78 5.29
CA SER A 75 -5.23 8.49 6.28
C SER A 75 -4.64 7.76 7.49
N GLN A 76 -5.28 7.96 8.65
CA GLN A 76 -4.90 7.26 9.89
C GLN A 76 -4.95 5.72 9.74
N GLY A 77 -5.83 5.20 8.88
CA GLY A 77 -5.88 3.77 8.56
C GLY A 77 -4.63 3.29 7.81
N VAL A 78 -4.18 4.03 6.79
CA VAL A 78 -2.93 3.73 6.07
C VAL A 78 -1.74 3.77 7.03
N ASN A 79 -1.64 4.81 7.85
CA ASN A 79 -0.57 4.96 8.84
C ASN A 79 -0.54 3.79 9.85
N ALA A 80 -1.72 3.33 10.32
CA ALA A 80 -1.82 2.21 11.25
C ALA A 80 -1.35 0.89 10.61
N LEU A 81 -1.69 0.65 9.35
CA LEU A 81 -1.26 -0.55 8.62
C LEU A 81 0.26 -0.55 8.40
N ILE A 82 0.83 0.58 7.96
CA ILE A 82 2.28 0.75 7.79
C ILE A 82 3.00 0.55 9.12
N SER A 83 2.51 1.16 10.20
CA SER A 83 3.11 1.02 11.53
C SER A 83 3.07 -0.43 12.03
N ALA A 84 1.98 -1.16 11.80
CA ALA A 84 1.88 -2.57 12.17
C ALA A 84 2.87 -3.44 11.37
N LEU A 85 3.03 -3.15 10.07
CA LEU A 85 4.02 -3.83 9.21
C LEU A 85 5.45 -3.53 9.68
N GLU A 86 5.79 -2.27 9.94
CA GLU A 86 7.12 -1.91 10.42
C GLU A 86 7.40 -2.46 11.82
N HIS A 87 6.40 -2.54 12.71
CA HIS A 87 6.59 -3.19 14.00
C HIS A 87 6.89 -4.69 13.86
N LYS A 88 6.26 -5.36 12.89
CA LYS A 88 6.39 -6.80 12.67
C LYS A 88 7.65 -7.18 11.90
N TYR A 89 8.02 -6.36 10.91
CA TYR A 89 9.06 -6.68 9.93
C TYR A 89 10.24 -5.72 10.01
N GLY A 90 10.13 -4.56 10.65
CA GLY A 90 11.22 -3.61 10.74
C GLY A 90 12.49 -4.23 11.32
N LYS A 91 13.64 -3.78 10.83
CA LYS A 91 14.93 -4.23 11.36
C LYS A 91 14.96 -3.95 12.85
N ALA A 92 15.35 -4.95 13.64
CA ALA A 92 15.61 -4.74 15.06
C ALA A 92 16.58 -3.56 15.19
N ASN A 93 16.15 -2.50 15.86
CA ASN A 93 17.05 -1.40 16.20
C ASN A 93 18.17 -1.99 17.05
N ASN A 94 19.37 -2.14 16.49
CA ASN A 94 20.58 -2.44 17.22
C ASN A 94 20.96 -1.23 18.08
N HIS A 95 20.16 -0.93 19.10
CA HIS A 95 20.56 -0.13 20.23
C HIS A 95 20.93 -1.08 21.37
N ALA A 96 22.03 -1.80 21.20
CA ALA A 96 22.79 -2.32 22.32
C ALA A 96 23.81 -1.24 22.70
N THR A 97 23.53 -0.56 23.80
CA THR A 97 24.48 0.22 24.60
C THR A 97 25.60 -0.67 25.12
#